data_AF-A0A7H1CRQ8-F1
#
_entry.id   AF-A0A7H1CRQ8-F1
#
_cell.length_a   1.000
_cell.length_b   1.000
_cell.length_c   1.000
_cell.angle_alpha   90.00
_cell.angle_beta   90.00
_cell.angle_gamma   90.00
#
_symmetry.space_group_name_H-M   'P 1'
#
loop_
_entity.id
_entity.type
_entity.pdbx_description
1 polymer ?
#
loop_
_entity_poly.entity_id
_entity_poly.type
_entity_poly.pdbx_seq_one_letter_code
_entity_poly.pdbx_strand_id
1 'polypeptide(L)'
;MLHQEPEAVHIGQARPVAASPSLRELFDRAVQEYRTSCFWNCRPSYSDAGLDVVVSRLRKHGDLKAWNLADQIDGERRHAA
;
A
#
# COMPACT_ATOMS: atom_id res chain seq x y z
N MET A 1 19.78 -32.42 -1.95
CA MET A 1 19.58 -31.08 -1.36
C MET A 1 18.55 -30.36 -2.20
N LEU A 2 17.29 -30.34 -1.77
CA LEU A 2 16.25 -29.59 -2.45
C LEU A 2 16.29 -28.16 -1.91
N HIS A 3 16.54 -27.19 -2.80
CA HIS A 3 16.48 -25.78 -2.48
C HIS A 3 15.03 -25.40 -2.19
N GLN A 4 14.76 -25.05 -0.93
CA GLN A 4 13.47 -24.52 -0.50
C GLN A 4 13.42 -23.05 -0.94
N GLU A 5 12.64 -22.75 -1.97
CA GLU A 5 12.35 -21.40 -2.44
C GLU A 5 11.67 -20.61 -1.30
N PRO A 6 11.96 -19.32 -1.10
CA PRO A 6 11.33 -18.54 -0.04
C PRO A 6 9.85 -18.35 -0.34
N GLU A 7 8.99 -18.95 0.48
CA GLU A 7 7.54 -18.78 0.40
C GLU A 7 7.19 -17.29 0.51
N ALA A 8 6.69 -16.72 -0.59
CA ALA A 8 6.07 -15.42 -0.59
C ALA A 8 4.92 -15.46 0.42
N VAL A 9 5.06 -14.71 1.51
CA VAL A 9 4.08 -14.64 2.59
C VAL A 9 2.75 -14.12 2.00
N HIS A 10 1.80 -15.02 1.79
CA HIS A 10 0.46 -14.66 1.37
C HIS A 10 -0.29 -14.19 2.62
N ILE A 11 -0.12 -12.89 2.94
CA ILE A 11 -0.92 -12.24 3.98
C ILE A 11 -2.40 -12.45 3.60
N GLY A 12 -3.15 -13.04 4.55
CA GLY A 12 -4.45 -13.67 4.36
C GLY A 12 -5.49 -12.87 3.58
N GLN A 13 -6.43 -13.61 2.98
CA GLN A 13 -7.59 -13.17 2.19
C GLN A 13 -7.88 -11.68 2.32
N ALA A 14 -7.24 -10.89 1.47
CA ALA A 14 -7.37 -9.45 1.52
C ALA A 14 -8.75 -9.07 0.98
N ARG A 15 -9.57 -8.44 1.81
CA ARG A 15 -10.88 -7.95 1.37
C ARG A 15 -10.65 -7.01 0.18
N PRO A 16 -11.35 -7.24 -0.96
CA PRO A 16 -11.25 -6.34 -2.08
C PRO A 16 -11.74 -4.96 -1.63
N VAL A 17 -10.94 -3.93 -1.91
CA VAL A 17 -11.35 -2.57 -1.65
C VAL A 17 -12.46 -2.18 -2.62
N ALA A 18 -13.44 -1.40 -2.17
CA ALA A 18 -14.46 -0.84 -3.04
C ALA A 18 -13.79 -0.10 -4.21
N ALA A 19 -14.32 -0.29 -5.42
CA ALA A 19 -13.73 0.28 -6.62
C ALA A 19 -13.93 1.81 -6.65
N SER A 20 -12.98 2.54 -6.08
CA SER A 20 -12.83 3.99 -6.26
C SER A 20 -11.66 4.25 -7.22
N PRO A 21 -11.89 4.89 -8.38
CA PRO A 21 -10.81 5.23 -9.32
C PRO A 21 -9.80 6.18 -8.67
N SER A 22 -10.28 7.13 -7.87
CA SER A 22 -9.44 8.08 -7.12
C SER A 22 -8.52 7.36 -6.12
N LEU A 23 -9.04 6.38 -5.38
CA LEU A 23 -8.24 5.59 -4.45
C LEU A 23 -7.18 4.72 -5.17
N ARG A 24 -7.53 4.19 -6.35
CA ARG A 24 -6.59 3.42 -7.18
C ARG A 24 -5.45 4.30 -7.69
N GLU A 25 -5.75 5.50 -8.17
CA GLU A 25 -4.74 6.47 -8.62
C GLU A 25 -3.79 6.86 -7.48
N LEU A 26 -4.32 7.14 -6.28
CA LEU A 26 -3.50 7.45 -5.11
C LEU A 26 -2.59 6.29 -4.70
N PHE A 27 -3.11 5.05 -4.75
CA PHE A 27 -2.31 3.85 -4.49
C PHE A 27 -1.18 3.69 -5.50
N ASP A 28 -1.49 3.77 -6.80
CA ASP A 28 -0.49 3.63 -7.86
C ASP A 28 0.58 4.71 -7.76
N ARG A 29 0.17 5.95 -7.46
CA ARG A 29 1.07 7.08 -7.21
C ARG A 29 2.02 6.80 -6.04
N ALA A 30 1.50 6.32 -4.90
CA ALA A 30 2.32 5.97 -3.75
C ALA A 30 3.36 4.89 -4.08
N VAL A 31 2.94 3.84 -4.79
CA VAL A 31 3.82 2.74 -5.18
C VAL A 31 4.87 3.19 -6.20
N GLN A 32 4.53 4.08 -7.14
CA GLN A 32 5.49 4.59 -8.13
C GLN A 32 6.50 5.55 -7.50
N GLU A 33 6.05 6.54 -6.74
CA GLU A 33 6.92 7.58 -6.18
C GLU A 33 7.83 7.06 -5.07
N TYR A 34 7.34 6.13 -4.25
CA TYR A 34 8.05 5.66 -3.05
C TYR A 34 8.53 4.21 -3.13
N ARG A 35 8.54 3.60 -4.33
CA ARG A 35 8.84 2.17 -4.55
C ARG A 35 10.08 1.69 -3.80
N THR A 36 11.23 2.29 -4.07
CA THR A 36 12.53 1.88 -3.52
C THR A 36 12.76 2.43 -2.12
N SER A 37 12.14 3.56 -1.75
CA SER A 37 12.33 4.17 -0.44
C SER A 37 11.47 3.52 0.65
N CYS A 38 10.20 3.24 0.36
CA CYS A 38 9.22 2.73 1.31
C CYS A 38 8.92 1.24 1.15
N PHE A 39 9.08 0.70 -0.06
CA PHE A 39 8.57 -0.61 -0.45
C PHE A 39 9.64 -1.56 -0.99
N TRP A 40 10.92 -1.33 -0.67
CA TRP A 40 12.03 -2.17 -1.17
C TRP A 40 11.91 -3.65 -0.78
N ASN A 41 11.31 -3.96 0.37
CA ASN A 41 11.11 -5.33 0.87
C ASN A 41 9.64 -5.75 0.96
N CYS A 42 8.71 -4.98 0.38
CA CYS A 42 7.30 -5.36 0.39
C CYS A 42 6.62 -4.90 -0.88
N ARG A 43 5.77 -5.74 -1.45
CA ARG A 43 5.00 -5.40 -2.64
C ARG A 43 3.53 -5.29 -2.24
N PRO A 44 3.05 -4.10 -1.86
CA PRO A 44 1.66 -3.93 -1.44
C PRO A 44 0.73 -4.28 -2.62
N SER A 45 -0.39 -4.92 -2.31
CA SER A 45 -1.47 -5.20 -3.25
C SER A 45 -2.57 -4.16 -3.13
N TYR A 46 -3.35 -3.93 -4.19
CA TYR A 46 -4.52 -3.05 -4.11
C TYR A 46 -5.66 -3.76 -3.37
N SER A 47 -5.62 -3.69 -2.04
CA SER A 47 -6.57 -4.30 -1.11
C SER A 47 -6.61 -3.49 0.19
N ASP A 48 -7.60 -3.72 1.04
CA ASP A 48 -7.68 -3.05 2.36
C ASP A 48 -6.36 -3.17 3.15
N ALA A 49 -5.82 -4.39 3.25
CA ALA A 49 -4.57 -4.65 3.97
C ALA A 49 -3.35 -4.03 3.28
N GLY A 50 -3.33 -4.02 1.94
CA GLY A 50 -2.24 -3.40 1.20
C GLY A 50 -2.24 -1.87 1.29
N LEU A 51 -3.43 -1.25 1.35
CA LEU A 51 -3.58 0.17 1.63
C LEU A 51 -3.08 0.52 3.04
N ASP A 52 -3.38 -0.30 4.04
CA ASP A 52 -2.84 -0.14 5.41
C ASP A 52 -1.31 -0.17 5.42
N VAL A 53 -0.70 -1.09 4.66
CA VAL A 53 0.76 -1.15 4.51
C VAL A 53 1.30 0.12 3.85
N VAL A 54 0.67 0.61 2.79
CA VAL A 54 1.08 1.84 2.09
C VAL A 54 1.03 3.04 3.03
N VAL A 55 -0.11 3.29 3.69
CA VAL A 55 -0.30 4.40 4.63
C VAL A 55 0.72 4.33 5.76
N SER A 56 0.92 3.15 6.36
CA SER A 56 1.88 2.94 7.44
C SER A 56 3.32 3.25 7.01
N ARG A 57 3.73 2.81 5.82
CA ARG A 57 5.09 3.04 5.31
C ARG A 57 5.33 4.49 4.93
N LEU A 58 4.36 5.14 4.28
CA LEU A 58 4.44 6.56 3.94
C LEU A 58 4.58 7.44 5.19
N ARG A 59 3.78 7.19 6.24
CA ARG A 59 3.89 7.92 7.52
C ARG A 59 5.25 7.71 8.20
N LYS A 60 5.82 6.51 8.10
CA LYS A 60 7.16 6.18 8.63
C LYS A 60 8.30 6.81 7.83
N HIS A 61 8.11 7.07 6.54
CA HIS A 61 9.11 7.73 5.71
C HIS A 61 9.37 9.16 6.17
N GLY A 62 8.32 9.86 6.60
CA GLY A 62 8.43 11.08 7.40
C GLY A 62 8.59 12.39 6.62
N ASP A 63 8.53 12.39 5.29
CA ASP A 63 8.45 13.63 4.52
C ASP A 63 7.00 14.13 4.39
N LEU A 64 6.84 15.44 4.23
CA LEU A 64 5.52 16.09 4.17
C LEU A 64 4.66 15.55 3.02
N LYS A 65 5.29 15.20 1.88
CA LYS A 65 4.56 14.67 0.71
C LYS A 65 4.04 13.27 0.97
N ALA A 66 4.82 12.37 1.57
CA ALA A 66 4.31 11.04 1.92
C ALA A 66 3.22 11.12 2.97
N TRP A 67 3.35 12.02 3.95
CA TRP A 67 2.31 12.26 4.95
C TRP A 67 1.00 12.73 4.32
N ASN A 68 1.07 13.69 3.41
CA ASN A 68 -0.11 14.18 2.70
C ASN A 68 -0.75 13.09 1.81
N LEU A 69 0.07 12.28 1.14
CA LEU A 69 -0.42 11.17 0.32
C LEU A 69 -1.09 10.08 1.17
N ALA A 70 -0.52 9.77 2.34
CA ALA A 70 -1.11 8.83 3.29
C ALA A 70 -2.47 9.32 3.82
N ASP A 71 -2.60 10.62 4.08
CA ASP A 71 -3.86 11.23 4.53
C ASP A 71 -4.94 11.20 3.43
N GLN A 72 -4.57 11.51 2.18
CA GLN A 72 -5.49 11.39 1.04
C GLN A 72 -6.02 9.95 0.85
N ILE A 73 -5.14 8.95 0.99
CA ILE A 73 -5.53 7.53 0.90
C ILE A 73 -6.52 7.17 2.01
N ASP A 74 -6.24 7.57 3.26
CA ASP A 74 -7.15 7.33 4.39
C ASP A 74 -8.50 8.05 4.22
N GLY A 75 -8.49 9.28 3.70
CA GLY A 75 -9.69 10.07 3.41
C GLY A 75 -10.58 9.38 2.37
N GLU A 76 -10.03 9.07 1.20
CA GLU A 76 -10.75 8.38 0.12
C GLU A 76 -11.28 7.01 0.57
N ARG A 77 -10.51 6.26 1.35
CA ARG A 77 -10.93 4.96 1.89
C ARG A 77 -12.15 5.08 2.81
N ARG A 78 -12.22 6.13 3.64
CA ARG A 78 -13.39 6.38 4.51
C ARG A 78 -14.62 6.82 3.73
N HIS A 79 -14.44 7.51 2.60
CA HIS A 79 -15.54 7.89 1.71
C HIS A 79 -16.08 6.72 0.87
N ALA A 80 -15.24 5.71 0.59
CA ALA A 80 -15.60 4.55 -0.21
C ALA A 80 -16.14 3.35 0.61
N ALA A 81 -16.11 3.41 1.94
CA ALA A 81 -16.58 2.38 2.88
C ALA A 81 -18.03 2.62 3.32
#